data_AF-A0A9D2LA17-F1
#
_entry.id   AF-A0A9D2LA17-F1
#
_cell.length_a   1.000
_cell.length_b   1.000
_cell.length_c   1.000
_cell.angle_alpha   90.00
_cell.angle_beta   90.00
_cell.angle_gamma   90.00
#
_symmetry.space_group_name_H-M   'P 1'
#
loop_
_entity.id
_entity.type
_entity.pdbx_description
1 polymer ?
#
loop_
_entity_poly.entity_id
_entity_poly.type
_entity_poly.pdbx_seq_one_letter_code
_entity_poly.pdbx_strand_id
1 'polypeptide(L)'
;MRKKVALTAAAVAMVGTLAVGGTLAWFTDTETATNVVTVGNVDVKIDETGEGEVNEDGDGLNYDVMPGKTYEKNVDITNVGSNPAYMKAIITVSSNNENIPAAIKDGRISLGNLYEGGTWSDVAGGVQYVVYYNDEDNDFIAEKDDVWNLFDNFTFPKELGNEFENSTFNINVEVQAIQADNNPIPADDTVATIFDSITATSDGKVTDIVGTPSVAKNQD
;
A
#
# COMPACT_ATOMS: atom_id res chain seq x y z
N MET A 1 -38.91 2.62 -86.06
CA MET A 1 -37.59 3.08 -85.56
C MET A 1 -37.61 3.63 -84.13
N ARG A 2 -38.68 4.30 -83.66
CA ARG A 2 -38.75 4.91 -82.32
C ARG A 2 -38.65 3.95 -81.11
N LYS A 3 -39.18 2.73 -81.21
CA LYS A 3 -39.12 1.72 -80.12
C LYS A 3 -37.71 1.15 -79.88
N LYS A 4 -36.88 1.05 -80.92
CA LYS A 4 -35.50 0.53 -80.80
C LYS A 4 -34.59 1.55 -80.12
N VAL A 5 -34.72 2.83 -80.47
CA VAL A 5 -33.93 3.93 -79.85
C VAL A 5 -34.23 4.08 -78.36
N ALA A 6 -35.49 3.94 -77.94
CA ALA A 6 -35.86 3.98 -76.53
C ALA A 6 -35.25 2.82 -75.72
N LEU A 7 -35.19 1.62 -76.30
CA LEU A 7 -34.60 0.44 -75.67
C LEU A 7 -33.07 0.58 -75.55
N THR A 8 -32.40 1.08 -76.60
CA THR A 8 -30.95 1.33 -76.57
C THR A 8 -30.58 2.45 -75.60
N ALA A 9 -31.37 3.52 -75.53
CA ALA A 9 -31.17 4.61 -74.58
C ALA A 9 -31.36 4.15 -73.13
N ALA A 10 -32.37 3.31 -72.86
CA ALA A 10 -32.58 2.71 -71.55
C ALA A 10 -31.45 1.74 -71.14
N ALA A 11 -30.92 0.96 -72.09
CA ALA A 11 -29.78 0.07 -71.85
C ALA A 11 -28.48 0.84 -71.57
N VAL A 12 -28.20 1.91 -72.34
CA VAL A 12 -27.02 2.78 -72.11
C VAL A 12 -27.15 3.55 -70.80
N ALA A 13 -28.36 3.99 -70.43
CA ALA A 13 -28.62 4.61 -69.14
C ALA A 13 -28.38 3.64 -67.97
N MET A 14 -28.83 2.38 -68.08
CA MET A 14 -28.59 1.36 -67.04
C MET A 14 -27.10 1.03 -66.88
N VAL A 15 -26.35 0.89 -67.98
CA VAL A 15 -24.89 0.65 -67.93
C VAL A 15 -24.15 1.86 -67.36
N GLY A 16 -24.57 3.09 -67.70
CA GLY A 16 -24.05 4.31 -67.11
C GLY A 16 -24.27 4.39 -65.59
N THR A 17 -25.45 4.00 -65.09
CA THR A 17 -25.72 3.98 -63.65
C THR A 17 -24.98 2.87 -62.91
N LEU A 18 -24.70 1.72 -63.55
CA LEU A 18 -23.89 0.65 -62.96
C LEU A 18 -22.39 1.01 -62.91
N ALA A 19 -21.88 1.75 -63.90
CA ALA A 19 -20.49 2.22 -63.92
C ALA A 19 -20.22 3.35 -62.90
N VAL A 20 -21.23 4.15 -62.55
CA VAL A 20 -21.12 5.23 -61.54
C VAL A 20 -21.58 4.75 -60.15
N GLY A 21 -22.45 3.74 -60.07
CA GLY A 21 -22.96 3.16 -58.82
C GLY A 21 -22.18 1.95 -58.28
N GLY A 22 -21.23 1.39 -59.06
CA GLY A 22 -20.54 0.15 -58.74
C GLY A 22 -19.28 0.26 -57.86
N THR A 23 -18.79 1.48 -57.58
CA THR A 23 -17.53 1.69 -56.83
C THR A 23 -17.68 2.44 -55.50
N LEU A 24 -18.91 2.70 -55.05
CA LEU A 24 -19.15 3.31 -53.74
C LEU A 24 -19.55 2.31 -52.66
N ALA A 25 -19.65 1.01 -52.99
CA ALA A 25 -19.84 -0.04 -52.01
C ALA A 25 -18.54 -0.30 -51.22
N TRP A 26 -18.35 0.51 -50.18
CA TRP A 26 -18.25 0.01 -48.82
C TRP A 26 -17.04 -0.90 -48.50
N PHE A 27 -15.83 -0.52 -48.92
CA PHE A 27 -14.60 -1.00 -48.26
C PHE A 27 -14.28 -0.18 -47.01
N THR A 28 -15.29 0.09 -46.19
CA THR A 28 -15.07 0.62 -44.84
C THR A 28 -15.61 -0.41 -43.86
N ASP A 29 -14.84 -1.47 -43.69
CA ASP A 29 -14.97 -2.31 -42.50
C ASP A 29 -14.48 -1.47 -41.32
N THR A 30 -15.38 -1.17 -40.40
CA THR A 30 -15.08 -0.35 -39.22
C THR A 30 -15.18 -1.26 -38.01
N GLU A 31 -14.07 -1.86 -37.65
CA GLU A 31 -13.95 -2.65 -36.44
C GLU A 31 -13.45 -1.75 -35.30
N THR A 32 -14.17 -1.72 -34.19
CA THR A 32 -13.82 -0.89 -33.03
C THR A 32 -13.23 -1.77 -31.96
N ALA A 33 -11.93 -1.63 -31.69
CA ALA A 33 -11.27 -2.26 -30.56
C ALA A 33 -11.20 -1.27 -29.39
N THR A 34 -11.93 -1.55 -28.31
CA THR A 34 -11.78 -0.82 -27.05
C THR A 34 -10.66 -1.46 -26.25
N ASN A 35 -9.49 -0.82 -26.20
CA ASN A 35 -8.41 -1.23 -25.33
C ASN A 35 -8.62 -0.58 -23.96
N VAL A 36 -8.82 -1.41 -22.93
CA VAL A 36 -8.78 -0.97 -21.54
C VAL A 36 -7.31 -1.01 -21.12
N VAL A 37 -6.72 0.16 -20.92
CA VAL A 37 -5.37 0.29 -20.37
C VAL A 37 -5.52 0.57 -18.88
N THR A 38 -5.26 -0.44 -18.06
CA THR A 38 -5.23 -0.31 -16.60
C THR A 38 -3.80 -0.03 -16.16
N VAL A 39 -3.59 1.08 -15.45
CA VAL A 39 -2.33 1.33 -14.74
C VAL A 39 -2.45 0.67 -13.37
N GLY A 40 -1.35 0.03 -12.94
CA GLY A 40 -1.26 -0.75 -11.71
C GLY A 40 -1.75 -0.05 -10.45
N ASN A 41 -2.19 -0.85 -9.48
CA ASN A 41 -2.60 -0.37 -8.15
C ASN A 41 -1.73 -1.03 -7.06
N VAL A 42 -1.07 -0.19 -6.26
CA VAL A 42 -0.45 -0.56 -4.98
C VAL A 42 -1.33 0.05 -3.91
N ASP A 43 -1.81 -0.79 -3.00
CA ASP A 43 -2.67 -0.39 -1.89
C ASP A 43 -2.36 -1.28 -0.69
N VAL A 44 -2.37 -0.69 0.50
CA VAL A 44 -1.99 -1.35 1.74
C VAL A 44 -3.09 -1.15 2.76
N LYS A 45 -3.31 -2.19 3.56
CA LYS A 45 -4.21 -2.19 4.69
C LYS A 45 -3.47 -2.52 5.97
N ILE A 46 -3.76 -1.78 7.04
CA ILE A 46 -3.30 -2.08 8.40
C ILE A 46 -4.51 -2.57 9.20
N ASP A 47 -4.40 -3.76 9.77
CA ASP A 47 -5.39 -4.31 10.70
C ASP A 47 -4.78 -4.36 12.10
N GLU A 48 -5.39 -3.64 13.03
CA GLU A 48 -4.98 -3.66 14.44
C GLU A 48 -6.03 -4.39 15.28
N THR A 49 -5.59 -5.35 16.09
CA THR A 49 -6.45 -6.07 17.05
C THR A 49 -5.80 -6.15 18.42
N GLY A 50 -6.58 -6.14 19.49
CA GLY A 50 -6.03 -6.21 20.83
C GLY A 50 -7.09 -6.16 21.94
N GLU A 51 -6.62 -6.11 23.17
CA GLU A 51 -7.48 -6.05 24.38
C GLU A 51 -7.77 -4.62 24.86
N GLY A 52 -7.24 -3.61 24.16
CA GLY A 52 -7.54 -2.20 24.42
C GLY A 52 -8.95 -1.81 23.97
N GLU A 53 -9.39 -0.61 24.35
CA GLU A 53 -10.66 -0.05 23.89
C GLU A 53 -10.44 0.72 22.57
N VAL A 54 -11.23 0.43 21.53
CA VAL A 54 -11.22 1.24 20.29
C VAL A 54 -11.40 2.72 20.62
N ASN A 55 -10.52 3.55 20.08
CA ASN A 55 -10.59 5.01 20.24
C ASN A 55 -11.80 5.62 19.51
N GLU A 56 -12.04 6.92 19.71
CA GLU A 56 -13.20 7.61 19.09
C GLU A 56 -13.14 7.63 17.56
N ASP A 57 -11.94 7.61 16.99
CA ASP A 57 -11.68 7.68 15.55
C ASP A 57 -11.77 6.30 14.86
N GLY A 58 -11.77 5.20 15.61
CA GLY A 58 -11.86 3.83 15.09
C GLY A 58 -10.55 3.28 14.49
N ASP A 59 -9.46 4.03 14.57
CA ASP A 59 -8.18 3.75 13.92
C ASP A 59 -7.08 3.30 14.89
N GLY A 60 -7.39 3.20 16.19
CA GLY A 60 -6.45 2.77 17.22
C GLY A 60 -7.11 2.23 18.49
N LEU A 61 -6.27 1.79 19.43
CA LEU A 61 -6.67 1.16 20.69
C LEU A 61 -6.06 1.90 21.89
N ASN A 62 -6.88 2.18 22.90
CA ASN A 62 -6.49 2.78 24.18
C ASN A 62 -6.27 1.68 25.24
N TYR A 63 -5.16 1.78 25.98
CA TYR A 63 -4.79 0.81 27.02
C TYR A 63 -4.60 1.48 28.38
N ASP A 64 -5.09 0.84 29.44
CA ASP A 64 -4.71 1.16 30.82
C ASP A 64 -3.51 0.28 31.25
N VAL A 65 -2.31 0.84 31.10
CA VAL A 65 -1.04 0.11 31.23
C VAL A 65 -0.57 0.07 32.69
N MET A 66 -0.29 -1.14 33.18
CA MET A 66 0.22 -1.41 34.52
C MET A 66 1.56 -2.14 34.45
N PRO A 67 2.51 -1.85 35.36
CA PRO A 67 3.76 -2.59 35.44
C PRO A 67 3.58 -4.10 35.66
N GLY A 68 4.39 -4.87 34.96
CA GLY A 68 4.42 -6.33 35.01
C GLY A 68 3.38 -7.03 34.17
N LYS A 69 2.77 -6.34 33.19
CA LYS A 69 1.77 -6.91 32.29
C LYS A 69 2.21 -6.86 30.83
N THR A 70 1.72 -7.84 30.08
CA THR A 70 1.76 -7.90 28.63
C THR A 70 0.35 -7.64 28.12
N TYR A 71 0.25 -6.81 27.09
CA TYR A 71 -0.99 -6.37 26.49
C TYR A 71 -1.04 -6.83 25.04
N GLU A 72 -2.09 -7.55 24.66
CA GLU A 72 -2.30 -7.98 23.29
C GLU A 72 -2.54 -6.76 22.40
N LYS A 73 -1.73 -6.62 21.35
CA LYS A 73 -1.81 -5.61 20.29
C LYS A 73 -1.16 -6.19 19.06
N ASN A 74 -1.95 -6.89 18.27
CA ASN A 74 -1.54 -7.46 17.00
C ASN A 74 -1.69 -6.41 15.89
N VAL A 75 -0.64 -6.26 15.08
CA VAL A 75 -0.59 -5.33 13.95
C VAL A 75 -0.18 -6.08 12.69
N ASP A 76 -1.13 -6.25 11.78
CA ASP A 76 -0.93 -6.92 10.50
C ASP A 76 -1.01 -5.90 9.36
N ILE A 77 -0.09 -6.03 8.39
CA ILE A 77 -0.05 -5.26 7.16
C ILE A 77 -0.39 -6.20 6.01
N THR A 78 -1.34 -5.82 5.15
CA THR A 78 -1.70 -6.59 3.95
C THR A 78 -1.51 -5.78 2.68
N ASN A 79 -0.85 -6.33 1.67
CA ASN A 79 -0.91 -5.77 0.31
C ASN A 79 -2.27 -6.11 -0.32
N VAL A 80 -3.19 -5.16 -0.30
CA VAL A 80 -4.53 -5.32 -0.91
C VAL A 80 -4.58 -4.85 -2.36
N GLY A 81 -3.48 -4.27 -2.85
CA GLY A 81 -3.27 -3.87 -4.24
C GLY A 81 -3.36 -5.05 -5.21
N SER A 82 -3.40 -4.74 -6.50
CA SER A 82 -3.41 -5.78 -7.55
C SER A 82 -2.01 -6.23 -7.95
N ASN A 83 -0.98 -5.48 -7.53
CA ASN A 83 0.38 -5.64 -8.00
C ASN A 83 1.34 -5.92 -6.83
N PRO A 84 2.44 -6.63 -7.10
CA PRO A 84 3.51 -6.83 -6.14
C PRO A 84 4.13 -5.48 -5.73
N ALA A 85 4.52 -5.37 -4.47
CA ALA A 85 5.05 -4.13 -3.89
C ALA A 85 6.22 -4.36 -2.94
N TYR A 86 7.19 -3.43 -2.97
CA TYR A 86 8.11 -3.22 -1.85
C TYR A 86 7.35 -2.48 -0.75
N MET A 87 7.42 -2.96 0.48
CA MET A 87 6.77 -2.32 1.63
C MET A 87 7.79 -1.95 2.71
N LYS A 88 7.58 -0.78 3.33
CA LYS A 88 8.36 -0.28 4.47
C LYS A 88 7.38 0.09 5.58
N ALA A 89 7.56 -0.50 6.75
CA ALA A 89 6.84 -0.15 7.95
C ALA A 89 7.70 0.73 8.87
N ILE A 90 7.04 1.70 9.50
CA ILE A 90 7.65 2.63 10.44
C ILE A 90 6.81 2.59 11.72
N ILE A 91 7.36 2.03 12.79
CA ILE A 91 6.74 2.05 14.12
C ILE A 91 7.34 3.21 14.89
N THR A 92 6.56 4.23 15.21
CA THR A 92 7.00 5.37 16.03
C THR A 92 6.43 5.27 17.43
N VAL A 93 7.30 5.25 18.43
CA VAL A 93 6.91 5.34 19.83
C VAL A 93 7.23 6.74 20.36
N SER A 94 6.17 7.51 20.63
CA SER A 94 6.26 8.85 21.20
C SER A 94 5.72 8.87 22.63
N SER A 95 6.26 9.73 23.49
CA SER A 95 5.87 9.75 24.91
C SER A 95 6.00 11.14 25.51
N ASN A 96 5.20 11.44 26.52
CA ASN A 96 5.40 12.60 27.39
C ASN A 96 6.61 12.42 28.34
N ASN A 97 7.18 11.22 28.39
CA ASN A 97 8.31 10.83 29.23
C ASN A 97 9.42 10.22 28.37
N GLU A 98 10.58 10.88 28.36
CA GLU A 98 11.76 10.50 27.57
C GLU A 98 12.35 9.12 27.94
N ASN A 99 12.04 8.60 29.13
CA ASN A 99 12.51 7.27 29.54
C ASN A 99 11.79 6.14 28.79
N ILE A 100 10.54 6.37 28.33
CA ILE A 100 9.76 5.35 27.61
C ILE A 100 10.39 5.01 26.25
N PRO A 101 10.68 5.97 25.35
CA PRO A 101 11.35 5.68 24.08
C PRO A 101 12.70 4.98 24.26
N ALA A 102 13.49 5.40 25.26
CA ALA A 102 14.76 4.76 25.57
C ALA A 102 14.57 3.30 26.01
N ALA A 103 13.58 3.04 26.88
CA ALA A 103 13.24 1.70 27.36
C ALA A 103 12.69 0.78 26.25
N ILE A 104 12.02 1.34 25.25
CA ILE A 104 11.58 0.58 24.07
C ILE A 104 12.80 0.17 23.24
N LYS A 105 13.65 1.14 22.91
CA LYS A 105 14.83 0.94 22.05
C LYS A 105 15.87 0.01 22.66
N ASP A 106 16.01 -0.01 23.98
CA ASP A 106 16.90 -0.93 24.70
C ASP A 106 16.26 -2.29 25.04
N GLY A 107 14.98 -2.47 24.69
CA GLY A 107 14.24 -3.72 24.85
C GLY A 107 13.70 -4.00 26.26
N ARG A 108 13.78 -3.03 27.19
CA ARG A 108 13.10 -3.15 28.49
C ARG A 108 11.59 -3.18 28.30
N ILE A 109 11.01 -2.21 27.58
CA ILE A 109 9.62 -2.31 27.12
C ILE A 109 9.69 -2.98 25.76
N SER A 110 9.11 -4.18 25.62
CA SER A 110 9.24 -4.96 24.39
C SER A 110 7.96 -4.91 23.57
N LEU A 111 8.13 -4.93 22.25
CA LEU A 111 7.10 -5.34 21.30
C LEU A 111 7.31 -6.84 21.05
N GLY A 112 6.32 -7.66 21.39
CA GLY A 112 6.41 -9.12 21.27
C GLY A 112 6.32 -9.56 19.82
N ASN A 113 7.18 -10.51 19.44
CA ASN A 113 7.31 -10.99 18.05
C ASN A 113 7.53 -9.83 17.06
N LEU A 114 8.27 -8.79 17.49
CA LEU A 114 8.65 -7.69 16.62
C LEU A 114 9.37 -8.24 15.39
N TYR A 115 8.83 -7.92 14.22
CA TYR A 115 9.37 -8.39 12.96
C TYR A 115 10.84 -7.96 12.79
N GLU A 116 11.68 -8.91 12.39
CA GLU A 116 13.14 -8.76 12.43
C GLU A 116 13.69 -7.93 11.25
N GLY A 117 15.00 -7.62 11.30
CA GLY A 117 15.69 -6.91 10.20
C GLY A 117 15.54 -5.39 10.20
N GLY A 118 14.70 -4.82 11.07
CA GLY A 118 14.57 -3.38 11.21
C GLY A 118 15.61 -2.71 12.12
N THR A 119 15.60 -1.38 12.10
CA THR A 119 16.55 -0.53 12.84
C THR A 119 15.85 0.53 13.67
N TRP A 120 16.26 0.67 14.93
CA TRP A 120 15.83 1.76 15.81
C TRP A 120 16.64 3.04 15.59
N SER A 121 15.97 4.18 15.49
CA SER A 121 16.59 5.52 15.46
C SER A 121 15.83 6.51 16.34
N ASP A 122 16.52 7.54 16.82
CA ASP A 122 15.89 8.60 17.63
C ASP A 122 15.15 9.58 16.73
N VAL A 123 13.98 10.05 17.18
CA VAL A 123 13.17 11.09 16.52
C VAL A 123 12.73 12.14 17.54
N ALA A 124 12.23 13.28 17.07
CA ALA A 124 11.73 14.31 17.98
C ALA A 124 10.59 13.77 18.84
N GLY A 125 10.79 13.72 20.16
CA GLY A 125 9.77 13.25 21.12
C GLY A 125 9.59 11.72 21.18
N GLY A 126 10.48 10.94 20.58
CA GLY A 126 10.31 9.49 20.52
C GLY A 126 11.47 8.71 19.90
N VAL A 127 11.20 7.44 19.59
CA VAL A 127 12.05 6.56 18.79
C VAL A 127 11.21 5.96 17.66
N GLN A 128 11.85 5.62 16.55
CA GLN A 128 11.20 4.89 15.46
C GLN A 128 11.95 3.60 15.15
N TYR A 129 11.21 2.56 14.78
CA TYR A 129 11.72 1.31 14.20
C TYR A 129 11.32 1.27 12.73
N VAL A 130 12.31 1.26 11.83
CA VAL A 130 12.08 1.16 10.39
C VAL A 130 12.46 -0.22 9.92
N VAL A 131 11.53 -0.89 9.24
CA VAL A 131 11.72 -2.25 8.73
C VAL A 131 11.08 -2.40 7.36
N TYR A 132 11.65 -3.28 6.54
CA TYR A 132 11.20 -3.56 5.18
C TYR A 132 10.62 -4.96 5.16
N TYR A 133 9.55 -5.15 4.40
CA TYR A 133 9.00 -6.48 4.16
C TYR A 133 10.06 -7.37 3.52
N ASN A 134 10.21 -8.59 4.02
CA ASN A 134 10.91 -9.68 3.35
C ASN A 134 10.25 -11.03 3.67
N ASP A 135 10.16 -11.92 2.68
CA ASP A 135 9.70 -13.28 2.93
C ASP A 135 10.80 -14.16 3.57
N GLU A 136 10.51 -15.46 3.71
CA GLU A 136 11.43 -16.46 4.25
C GLU A 136 12.68 -16.70 3.38
N ASP A 137 12.62 -16.37 2.10
CA ASP A 137 13.71 -16.47 1.14
C ASP A 137 14.52 -15.16 1.02
N ASN A 138 14.18 -14.13 1.81
CA ASN A 138 14.70 -12.76 1.73
C ASN A 138 14.33 -12.04 0.42
N ASP A 139 13.19 -12.37 -0.17
CA ASP A 139 12.58 -11.55 -1.22
C ASP A 139 11.81 -10.39 -0.59
N PHE A 140 12.10 -9.16 -1.05
CA PHE A 140 11.49 -7.93 -0.52
C PHE A 140 10.15 -7.60 -1.18
N ILE A 141 9.61 -8.51 -1.98
CA ILE A 141 8.39 -8.32 -2.76
C ILE A 141 7.20 -8.94 -2.01
N ALA A 142 6.28 -8.09 -1.57
CA ALA A 142 4.98 -8.53 -1.06
C ALA A 142 4.01 -8.67 -2.22
N GLU A 143 3.55 -9.89 -2.46
CA GLU A 143 2.54 -10.20 -3.45
C GLU A 143 1.15 -9.77 -2.96
N LYS A 144 0.17 -9.80 -3.88
CA LYS A 144 -1.21 -9.54 -3.52
C LYS A 144 -1.69 -10.51 -2.43
N ASP A 145 -2.36 -9.94 -1.42
CA ASP A 145 -2.94 -10.63 -0.26
C ASP A 145 -1.91 -11.24 0.70
N ASP A 146 -0.61 -10.97 0.51
CA ASP A 146 0.41 -11.29 1.50
C ASP A 146 0.16 -10.47 2.76
N VAL A 147 0.22 -11.17 3.90
CA VAL A 147 0.03 -10.61 5.24
C VAL A 147 1.36 -10.65 5.98
N TRP A 148 1.74 -9.49 6.48
CA TRP A 148 2.95 -9.28 7.27
C TRP A 148 2.58 -8.82 8.67
N ASN A 149 2.83 -9.68 9.66
CA ASN A 149 2.72 -9.36 11.07
C ASN A 149 3.92 -8.53 11.56
N LEU A 150 3.67 -7.37 12.16
CA LEU A 150 4.72 -6.51 12.71
C LEU A 150 5.07 -6.83 14.17
N PHE A 151 4.07 -7.07 15.01
CA PHE A 151 4.19 -7.46 16.41
C PHE A 151 2.81 -7.86 16.95
N ASP A 152 2.79 -8.67 18.02
CA ASP A 152 1.57 -9.27 18.56
C ASP A 152 1.10 -8.65 19.88
N ASN A 153 2.03 -8.01 20.61
CA ASN A 153 1.79 -7.49 21.93
C ASN A 153 2.84 -6.46 22.31
N PHE A 154 2.62 -5.76 23.42
CA PHE A 154 3.68 -5.02 24.10
C PHE A 154 3.73 -5.39 25.58
N THR A 155 4.93 -5.42 26.15
CA THR A 155 5.14 -5.75 27.56
C THR A 155 5.73 -4.58 28.32
N PHE A 156 5.08 -4.21 29.42
CA PHE A 156 5.56 -3.21 30.34
C PHE A 156 6.09 -3.91 31.60
N PRO A 157 7.42 -4.06 31.78
CA PRO A 157 7.95 -4.87 32.87
C PRO A 157 7.67 -4.27 34.26
N LYS A 158 7.73 -5.14 35.27
CA LYS A 158 7.49 -4.77 36.67
C LYS A 158 8.66 -4.02 37.28
N GLU A 159 9.84 -4.23 36.71
CA GLU A 159 11.14 -3.73 37.14
C GLU A 159 11.34 -2.25 36.81
N LEU A 160 10.43 -1.67 36.02
CA LEU A 160 10.40 -0.23 35.73
C LEU A 160 10.04 0.54 36.99
N GLY A 161 10.88 1.51 37.36
CA GLY A 161 10.71 2.28 38.57
C GLY A 161 9.74 3.45 38.42
N ASN A 162 9.72 4.32 39.44
CA ASN A 162 8.86 5.50 39.49
C ASN A 162 9.14 6.51 38.37
N GLU A 163 10.29 6.40 37.68
CA GLU A 163 10.63 7.23 36.53
C GLU A 163 9.68 7.05 35.34
N PHE A 164 8.75 6.09 35.39
CA PHE A 164 7.70 5.85 34.39
C PHE A 164 6.29 6.20 34.87
N GLU A 165 6.12 6.69 36.10
CA GLU A 165 4.81 7.03 36.66
C GLU A 165 4.12 8.18 35.88
N ASN A 166 2.79 8.10 35.70
CA ASN A 166 1.99 9.09 34.95
C ASN A 166 2.47 9.34 33.51
N SER A 167 3.15 8.35 32.92
CA SER A 167 3.57 8.42 31.53
C SER A 167 2.44 8.02 30.60
N THR A 168 2.38 8.67 29.45
CA THR A 168 1.53 8.30 28.33
C THR A 168 2.42 8.19 27.11
N PHE A 169 2.28 7.11 26.37
CA PHE A 169 3.00 6.90 25.13
C PHE A 169 2.06 6.37 24.06
N ASN A 170 2.37 6.71 22.81
CA ASN A 170 1.64 6.25 21.62
C ASN A 170 2.56 5.36 20.81
N ILE A 171 2.03 4.24 20.31
CA ILE A 171 2.67 3.41 19.29
C ILE A 171 1.92 3.69 17.99
N ASN A 172 2.54 4.42 17.07
CA ASN A 172 1.99 4.75 15.76
C ASN A 172 2.65 3.87 14.69
N VAL A 173 1.86 3.35 13.76
CA VAL A 173 2.36 2.53 12.65
C VAL A 173 2.03 3.21 11.33
N GLU A 174 3.06 3.47 10.54
CA GLU A 174 2.93 3.97 9.17
C GLU A 174 3.50 2.94 8.20
N VAL A 175 2.86 2.78 7.04
CA VAL A 175 3.35 1.91 5.96
C VAL A 175 3.47 2.69 4.67
N GLN A 176 4.57 2.49 3.97
CA GLN A 176 4.83 3.01 2.65
C GLN A 176 5.00 1.84 1.68
N ALA A 177 4.43 1.94 0.48
CA ALA A 177 4.53 0.89 -0.52
C ALA A 177 4.84 1.45 -1.92
N ILE A 178 5.64 0.70 -2.67
CA ILE A 178 6.12 1.04 -4.02
C ILE A 178 5.94 -0.18 -4.90
N GLN A 179 5.39 -0.03 -6.10
CA GLN A 179 5.21 -1.16 -7.02
C GLN A 179 6.56 -1.80 -7.34
N ALA A 180 6.67 -3.12 -7.19
CA ALA A 180 7.89 -3.86 -7.49
C ALA A 180 8.03 -4.12 -9.01
N ASP A 181 6.91 -4.39 -9.68
CA ASP A 181 6.89 -4.58 -11.13
C ASP A 181 7.47 -3.37 -11.87
N ASN A 182 8.40 -3.66 -12.79
CA ASN A 182 9.17 -2.68 -13.57
C ASN A 182 10.05 -1.72 -12.73
N ASN A 183 10.23 -1.96 -11.43
CA ASN A 183 11.11 -1.19 -10.55
C ASN A 183 12.12 -2.11 -9.81
N PRO A 184 12.93 -2.93 -10.51
CA PRO A 184 13.83 -3.86 -9.84
C PRO A 184 14.86 -3.14 -8.97
N ILE A 185 15.17 -3.69 -7.80
CA ILE A 185 16.31 -3.25 -6.98
C ILE A 185 17.60 -3.45 -7.80
N PRO A 186 18.41 -2.39 -8.04
CA PRO A 186 19.70 -2.55 -8.71
C PRO A 186 20.62 -3.52 -7.95
N ALA A 187 21.45 -4.28 -8.65
CA ALA A 187 22.22 -5.39 -8.06
C ALA A 187 23.18 -4.99 -6.92
N ASP A 188 23.65 -3.74 -6.90
CA ASP A 188 24.55 -3.20 -5.88
C ASP A 188 23.81 -2.31 -4.86
N ASP A 189 22.49 -2.45 -4.79
CA ASP A 189 21.62 -1.55 -4.05
C ASP A 189 20.66 -2.31 -3.13
N THR A 190 19.90 -1.58 -2.32
CA THR A 190 19.00 -2.16 -1.31
C THR A 190 17.57 -1.67 -1.49
N VAL A 191 16.60 -2.36 -0.91
CA VAL A 191 15.22 -1.87 -0.86
C VAL A 191 15.13 -0.47 -0.22
N ALA A 192 16.00 -0.14 0.73
CA ALA A 192 16.02 1.16 1.40
C ALA A 192 16.24 2.34 0.44
N THR A 193 17.12 2.19 -0.55
CA THR A 193 17.43 3.28 -1.50
C THR A 193 16.31 3.53 -2.50
N ILE A 194 15.50 2.50 -2.82
CA ILE A 194 14.26 2.69 -3.58
C ILE A 194 13.36 3.68 -2.85
N PHE A 195 13.16 3.50 -1.54
CA PHE A 195 12.35 4.41 -0.73
C PHE A 195 12.96 5.81 -0.59
N ASP A 196 14.29 5.94 -0.50
CA ASP A 196 14.97 7.24 -0.45
C ASP A 196 14.80 8.02 -1.77
N SER A 197 14.85 7.33 -2.91
CA SER A 197 14.74 7.96 -4.24
C SER A 197 13.39 8.68 -4.49
N ILE A 198 12.32 8.21 -3.86
CA ILE A 198 10.98 8.80 -3.99
C ILE A 198 10.87 10.11 -3.19
N THR A 199 11.46 10.16 -1.99
CA THR A 199 11.40 11.37 -1.14
C THR A 199 12.15 12.57 -1.72
N ALA A 200 13.15 12.35 -2.59
CA ALA A 200 13.92 13.41 -3.24
C ALA A 200 13.20 14.06 -4.43
N THR A 201 12.16 13.43 -4.98
CA THR A 201 11.46 13.89 -6.21
C THR A 201 10.11 14.55 -5.91
N SER A 202 9.59 14.40 -4.69
CA SER A 202 8.33 15.00 -4.26
C SER A 202 8.54 16.46 -3.85
N ASP A 203 8.33 17.38 -4.77
CA ASP A 203 8.08 18.80 -4.49
C ASP A 203 6.70 18.95 -3.81
N GLY A 204 6.58 18.41 -2.58
CA GLY A 204 5.40 18.48 -1.72
C GLY A 204 4.16 17.70 -2.17
N LYS A 205 4.28 16.80 -3.16
CA LYS A 205 3.19 15.90 -3.57
C LYS A 205 3.66 14.45 -3.53
N VAL A 206 3.74 13.90 -2.34
CA VAL A 206 3.43 12.48 -2.19
C VAL A 206 1.99 12.37 -2.67
N THR A 207 1.74 11.72 -3.80
CA THR A 207 0.39 11.21 -4.04
C THR A 207 0.15 10.27 -2.88
N ASP A 208 -0.61 10.74 -1.91
CA ASP A 208 -1.22 9.92 -0.89
C ASP A 208 -1.86 8.76 -1.65
N ILE A 209 -1.18 7.61 -1.67
CA ILE A 209 -1.87 6.36 -1.89
C ILE A 209 -2.66 6.27 -0.60
N VAL A 210 -3.89 6.79 -0.64
CA VAL A 210 -4.81 6.70 0.49
C VAL A 210 -5.00 5.21 0.68
N GLY A 211 -4.19 4.63 1.56
CA GLY A 211 -4.31 3.25 1.96
C GLY A 211 -5.72 3.04 2.47
N THR A 212 -6.16 1.78 2.47
CA THR A 212 -7.40 1.47 3.18
C THR A 212 -7.24 1.97 4.63
N PRO A 213 -8.20 2.75 5.18
CA PRO A 213 -8.07 3.28 6.53
C PRO A 213 -7.73 2.17 7.50
N SER A 214 -6.80 2.44 8.43
CA SER A 214 -6.53 1.54 9.55
C SER A 214 -7.85 1.22 10.26
N VAL A 215 -8.07 -0.04 10.61
CA VAL A 215 -9.23 -0.45 11.39
C VAL A 215 -8.75 -1.14 12.65
N ALA A 216 -9.07 -0.55 13.80
CA ALA A 216 -8.87 -1.17 15.10
C ALA A 216 -10.10 -1.95 15.53
N LYS A 217 -9.90 -3.15 16.10
CA LYS A 217 -10.98 -3.97 16.66
C LYS A 217 -10.58 -4.56 18.01
N ASN A 218 -11.56 -4.62 18.91
CA ASN A 218 -11.45 -5.46 20.10
C ASN A 218 -11.50 -6.94 19.70
N GLN A 219 -10.87 -7.82 20.48
CA GLN A 219 -11.10 -9.26 20.35
C GLN A 219 -12.55 -9.65 20.72
N ASP A 220 -13.08 -10.68 20.03
CA ASP A 220 -14.37 -11.33 20.31
C ASP A 220 -14.31 -12.28 21.52
#